data_AF-A0A2V8BWC3-F1
#
_entry.id   AF-A0A2V8BWC3-F1
#
_cell.length_a   1.000
_cell.length_b   1.000
_cell.length_c   1.000
_cell.angle_alpha   90.00
_cell.angle_beta   90.00
_cell.angle_gamma   90.00
#
_symmetry.space_group_name_H-M   'P 1'
#
loop_
_entity.id
_entity.type
_entity.pdbx_description
1 polymer ?
#
loop_
_entity_poly.entity_id
_entity_poly.type
_entity_poly.pdbx_seq_one_letter_code
_entity_poly.pdbx_strand_id
1 'polypeptide(L)' 'MVGARVAVVPANGPPIWRRARSDGSYASANDPRVLVGLGDVPARPAVRVRWPDGREETWHDVAIDR' A
#
# COMPACT_ATOMS: atom_id res chain seq x y z
N MET A 1 17.53 -2.86 3.97
CA MET A 1 16.44 -3.36 3.11
C MET A 1 15.62 -2.17 2.62
N VAL A 2 15.68 -1.85 1.33
CA VAL A 2 14.99 -0.71 0.70
C VAL A 2 13.52 -1.08 0.39
N GLY A 3 12.63 -0.09 0.32
CA GLY A 3 11.23 -0.33 -0.05
C GLY A 3 10.28 0.73 0.48
N ALA A 4 9.19 0.96 -0.27
CA ALA A 4 8.19 1.98 0.03
C ALA A 4 7.23 1.53 1.14
N ARG A 5 6.83 2.47 2.00
CA ARG A 5 5.80 2.24 3.02
C ARG A 5 4.47 2.73 2.48
N VAL A 6 3.45 1.89 2.52
CA VAL A 6 2.12 2.19 1.99
C VAL A 6 1.14 2.23 3.15
N ALA A 7 0.41 3.34 3.27
CA ALA A 7 -0.74 3.46 4.15
C ALA A 7 -2.00 3.43 3.29
N VAL A 8 -2.89 2.49 3.58
CA VAL A 8 -4.27 2.49 3.06
C VAL A 8 -5.14 3.09 4.15
N VAL A 9 -5.74 4.24 3.86
CA VAL A 9 -6.56 5.02 4.78
C VAL A 9 -8.03 4.75 4.42
N PRO A 10 -8.72 3.87 5.16
CA PRO A 10 -10.15 3.67 4.94
C PRO A 10 -10.93 4.94 5.34
N ALA A 11 -12.14 5.11 4.79
CA ALA A 11 -12.99 6.23 5.15
C ALA A 11 -13.32 6.25 6.66
N ASN A 12 -13.51 5.06 7.23
CA ASN A 12 -13.79 4.86 8.65
C ASN A 12 -12.77 3.90 9.24
N GLY A 13 -11.88 4.41 10.10
CA GLY A 13 -10.93 3.59 10.85
C GLY A 13 -9.47 4.01 10.68
N PRO A 14 -8.55 3.33 11.39
CA PRO A 14 -7.15 3.68 11.37
C PRO A 14 -6.47 3.26 10.04
N PRO A 15 -5.38 3.94 9.64
CA PRO A 15 -4.60 3.54 8.48
C PRO A 15 -4.02 2.13 8.62
N ILE A 16 -4.15 1.33 7.57
CA ILE A 16 -3.51 0.01 7.48
C ILE A 16 -2.17 0.18 6.77
N TRP A 17 -1.08 -0.17 7.47
CA TRP A 17 0.27 -0.07 6.93
C TRP A 17 0.75 -1.37 6.30
N ARG A 18 1.39 -1.25 5.14
CA ARG A 18 2.10 -2.31 4.42
C ARG A 18 3.42 -1.77 3.88
N ARG A 19 4.25 -2.68 3.38
CA ARG A 19 5.53 -2.34 2.77
C ARG A 19 5.70 -3.10 1.47
N ALA A 20 5.87 -2.36 0.38
CA ALA A 20 6.40 -2.90 -0.86
C ALA A 20 7.92 -2.96 -0.70
N ARG A 21 8.49 -4.17 -0.68
CA ARG A 21 9.93 -4.36 -0.52
C ARG A 21 10.55 -4.51 -1.89
N SER A 22 11.71 -3.90 -2.10
CA SER A 22 12.64 -4.39 -3.12
C SER A 22 13.29 -5.64 -2.53
N ASP A 23 12.98 -6.78 -3.11
CA ASP A 23 13.36 -8.11 -2.65
C ASP A 23 14.65 -8.61 -3.31
N GLY A 24 15.00 -9.86 -3.01
CA GLY A 24 16.32 -10.45 -3.22
C GLY A 24 16.54 -11.03 -4.61
N SER A 25 17.67 -11.75 -4.73
CA SER A 25 18.27 -12.33 -5.94
C SER A 25 17.30 -12.99 -6.93
N TYR A 26 17.78 -13.21 -8.15
CA TYR A 26 17.07 -13.91 -9.22
C TYR A 26 16.35 -15.17 -8.73
N ALA A 27 15.05 -15.30 -9.08
CA ALA A 27 14.11 -16.36 -8.68
C ALA A 27 13.63 -16.38 -7.19
N SER A 28 14.04 -15.41 -6.37
CA SER A 28 13.57 -15.26 -4.97
C SER A 28 12.93 -13.90 -4.68
N ALA A 29 12.60 -13.16 -5.74
CA ALA A 29 11.84 -11.93 -5.65
C ALA A 29 10.41 -12.24 -5.15
N ASN A 30 9.95 -11.44 -4.22
CA ASN A 30 8.59 -11.46 -3.70
C ASN A 30 7.65 -10.74 -4.69
N ASP A 31 6.36 -10.94 -4.52
CA ASP A 31 5.36 -10.18 -5.27
C ASP A 31 5.41 -8.70 -4.82
N PRO A 32 5.56 -7.73 -5.73
CA PRO A 32 5.62 -6.31 -5.37
C PRO A 32 4.25 -5.73 -5.00
N ARG A 33 3.14 -6.44 -5.24
CA ARG A 33 1.79 -5.96 -4.95
C ARG A 33 1.56 -5.81 -3.45
N VAL A 34 0.86 -4.74 -3.08
CA VAL A 34 0.38 -4.51 -1.72
C VAL A 34 -1.10 -4.86 -1.64
N LEU A 35 -1.40 -5.98 -0.97
CA LEU A 35 -2.77 -6.44 -0.75
C LEU A 35 -3.26 -6.03 0.65
N VAL A 36 -4.45 -5.45 0.70
CA VAL A 36 -5.12 -5.01 1.94
C VAL A 36 -6.58 -5.41 1.89
N GLY A 37 -7.03 -6.16 2.90
CA GLY A 37 -8.45 -6.41 3.11
C GLY A 37 -9.13 -5.19 3.73
N LEU A 38 -10.19 -4.70 3.09
CA LEU A 38 -10.98 -3.55 3.56
C LEU A 38 -12.21 -3.97 4.39
N GLY A 39 -12.51 -5.27 4.46
CA GLY A 39 -13.74 -5.79 5.05
C GLY A 39 -14.98 -5.34 4.27
N ASP A 40 -16.11 -5.20 4.95
CA ASP A 40 -17.40 -4.80 4.36
C ASP A 40 -17.51 -3.29 4.09
N VAL A 41 -16.42 -2.53 4.20
CA VAL A 41 -16.43 -1.09 3.97
C VAL A 41 -16.54 -0.82 2.46
N PRO A 42 -17.67 -0.25 1.97
CA PRO A 42 -17.85 -0.01 0.54
C PRO A 42 -17.14 1.26 0.06
N ALA A 43 -16.65 2.08 0.99
CA ALA A 43 -16.06 3.38 0.69
C ALA A 43 -14.66 3.22 0.10
N ARG A 44 -14.38 3.98 -0.96
CA ARG A 44 -13.07 4.02 -1.61
C ARG A 44 -12.02 4.59 -0.65
N PRO A 45 -10.90 3.91 -0.42
CA PRO A 45 -9.86 4.41 0.47
C PRO A 45 -8.99 5.46 -0.22
N ALA A 46 -8.24 6.21 0.58
CA ALA A 46 -7.05 6.90 0.11
C ALA A 46 -5.82 6.00 0.31
N VAL A 47 -4.82 6.14 -0.57
CA VAL A 47 -3.54 5.45 -0.47
C VAL A 47 -2.44 6.49 -0.40
N ARG A 48 -1.59 6.40 0.62
CA ARG A 48 -0.38 7.22 0.75
C ARG A 48 0.86 6.35 0.68
N VAL A 49 1.79 6.69 -0.19
CA VAL A 49 3.07 6.01 -0.33
C VAL A 49 4.18 6.94 0.14
N ARG A 50 5.03 6.41 1.03
CA ARG A 50 6.31 7.01 1.42
C ARG A 50 7.42 6.25 0.74
N TRP A 51 8.09 6.89 -0.21
CA TRP A 51 9.17 6.32 -1.00
C TRP A 51 10.48 6.27 -0.20
N PRO A 52 11.44 5.41 -0.58
CA PRO A 52 12.72 5.31 0.11
C PRO A 52 13.57 6.58 0.09
N ASP A 53 13.38 7.43 -0.91
CA ASP A 53 14.03 8.74 -1.06
C ASP A 53 13.39 9.84 -0.19
N GLY A 54 12.35 9.50 0.58
CA GLY A 54 11.61 10.42 1.42
C GLY A 54 10.45 11.15 0.72
N ARG A 55 10.27 10.99 -0.59
CA ARG A 55 9.11 11.56 -1.29
C ARG A 55 7.82 10.91 -0.79
N GLU A 56 6.74 11.68 -0.77
CA GLU A 56 5.40 11.18 -0.46
C GLU A 56 4.45 11.44 -1.64
N GLU A 57 3.62 10.46 -1.96
CA GLU A 57 2.55 10.56 -2.94
C GLU A 57 1.25 10.05 -2.33
N THR A 58 0.13 10.69 -2.66
CA THR A 58 -1.19 10.33 -2.16
C THR A 58 -2.19 10.25 -3.30
N TRP A 59 -2.96 9.18 -3.33
CA TRP A 59 -4.09 8.96 -4.23
C TRP A 59 -5.37 8.88 -3.40
N HIS A 60 -6.40 9.58 -3.86
CA HIS A 60 -7.72 9.56 -3.24
C HIS A 60 -8.69 8.72 -4.08
N ASP A 61 -9.78 8.26 -3.46
CA ASP A 61 -10.87 7.53 -4.12
C ASP A 61 -10.42 6.32 -4.97
N VAL A 62 -9.41 5.62 -4.48
CA VAL A 62 -8.81 4.47 -5.17
C VAL A 62 -9.85 3.37 -5.35
N ALA A 63 -9.92 2.82 -6.57
CA ALA A 63 -10.85 1.74 -6.88
C ALA A 63 -10.54 0.47 -6.07
N ILE A 64 -11.58 -0.20 -5.60
CA ILE A 64 -11.46 -1.48 -4.89
C ILE A 64 -11.50 -2.59 -5.94
N ASP A 65 -10.45 -3.41 -5.96
CA ASP A 65 -10.37 -4.65 -6.74
C ASP A 65 -11.18 -5.74 -6.03
N ARG A 66 -12.20 -6.30 -6.71
CA ARG A 66 -13.14 -7.30 -6.18
C ARG A 66 -13.10 -8.57 -7.01
#